data_AF-A0A0K8S4T4-F1
#
_entry.id   AF-A0A0K8S4T4-F1
#
_cell.length_a   1.000
_cell.length_b   1.000
_cell.length_c   1.000
_cell.angle_alpha   90.00
_cell.angle_beta   90.00
_cell.angle_gamma   90.00
#
_symmetry.space_group_name_H-M   'P 1'
#
loop_
_entity.id
_entity.type
_entity.pdbx_description
1 polymer ?
#
loop_
_entity_poly.entity_id
_entity_poly.type
_entity_poly.pdbx_seq_one_letter_code
_entity_poly.pdbx_strand_id
1 'polypeptide(L)'
;GLSLEYFNNIVHTLGLPDIDLFASSTLHQLPSYCSWKPDPNAFQVDAFTIPWGEHFFYAFPPFFLISRVIQKIINDEATGIVVAPVWPNQAWFPLINALAVSKMLYVGPADDINFSASSSTP
;
A
#
# COMPACT_ATOMS: atom_id res chain seq x y z
N GLY A 1 -12.34 4.16 0.71
CA GLY A 1 -11.10 3.52 1.16
C GLY A 1 -11.34 2.04 1.35
N LEU A 2 -10.30 1.29 1.70
CA LEU A 2 -10.45 -0.07 2.22
C LEU A 2 -11.29 -0.03 3.53
N SER A 3 -12.06 -1.07 3.87
CA SER A 3 -12.78 -1.07 5.15
C SER A 3 -11.78 -1.12 6.32
N LEU A 4 -12.19 -0.62 7.49
CA LEU A 4 -11.38 -0.66 8.71
C LEU A 4 -11.06 -2.10 9.13
N GLU A 5 -12.01 -3.02 8.91
CA GLU A 5 -11.83 -4.44 9.19
C GLU A 5 -10.68 -5.05 8.38
N TYR A 6 -10.66 -4.82 7.07
CA TYR A 6 -9.57 -5.29 6.21
C TYR A 6 -8.25 -4.64 6.57
N PHE A 7 -8.24 -3.34 6.88
CA PHE A 7 -7.04 -2.66 7.34
C PHE A 7 -6.49 -3.29 8.62
N ASN A 8 -7.34 -3.54 9.62
CA ASN A 8 -6.96 -4.17 10.87
C ASN A 8 -6.36 -5.58 10.65
N ASN A 9 -6.96 -6.38 9.77
CA ASN A 9 -6.43 -7.71 9.43
C ASN A 9 -5.05 -7.65 8.75
N ILE A 10 -4.86 -6.67 7.86
CA ILE A 10 -3.57 -6.43 7.19
C ILE A 10 -2.51 -6.06 8.23
N VAL A 11 -2.75 -5.07 9.08
CA VAL A 11 -1.74 -4.58 10.04
C VAL A 11 -1.47 -5.57 11.16
N HIS A 12 -2.44 -6.40 11.54
CA HIS A 12 -2.22 -7.51 12.47
C HIS A 12 -1.19 -8.52 11.92
N THR A 13 -1.13 -8.67 10.59
CA THR A 13 -0.27 -9.65 9.92
C THR A 13 1.08 -9.06 9.50
N LEU A 14 1.08 -7.82 8.99
CA LEU A 14 2.26 -7.19 8.39
C LEU A 14 2.92 -6.12 9.27
N GLY A 15 2.32 -5.81 10.43
CA GLY A 15 2.75 -4.73 11.32
C GLY A 15 1.95 -3.44 11.10
N LEU A 16 1.96 -2.58 12.13
CA LEU A 16 1.25 -1.29 12.12
C LEU A 16 2.11 -0.21 11.44
N PRO A 17 1.64 0.38 10.32
CA PRO A 17 2.31 1.50 9.66
C PRO A 17 2.14 2.80 10.44
N ASP A 18 3.06 3.74 10.26
CA ASP A 18 3.05 5.04 10.94
C ASP A 18 2.37 6.16 10.12
N ILE A 19 2.19 5.96 8.80
CA ILE A 19 1.58 6.94 7.90
C ILE A 19 0.73 6.29 6.80
N ASP A 20 -0.42 6.91 6.48
CA ASP A 20 -1.26 6.56 5.32
C ASP A 20 -1.01 7.53 4.16
N LEU A 21 -0.40 7.05 3.07
CA LEU A 21 0.09 7.91 1.99
C LEU A 21 -0.99 8.36 1.00
N PHE A 22 -2.14 7.68 0.94
CA PHE A 22 -3.14 7.93 -0.10
C PHE A 22 -4.54 8.06 0.50
N ALA A 23 -4.74 9.10 1.30
CA ALA A 23 -5.95 9.29 2.08
C ALA A 23 -6.60 10.68 1.92
N SER A 24 -7.70 10.85 2.63
CA SER A 24 -8.38 12.13 2.88
C SER A 24 -8.79 12.19 4.35
N SER A 25 -9.13 13.37 4.86
CA SER A 25 -9.63 13.57 6.24
C SER A 25 -10.76 12.64 6.70
N THR A 26 -11.51 12.04 5.78
CA THR A 26 -12.63 11.13 6.08
C THR A 26 -12.34 9.66 5.81
N LEU A 27 -11.24 9.33 5.13
CA LEU A 27 -10.94 7.98 4.63
C LEU A 27 -9.50 7.54 4.96
N HIS A 28 -8.84 8.21 5.89
CA HIS A 28 -7.53 7.80 6.40
C HIS A 28 -7.67 6.59 7.33
N GLN A 29 -6.73 5.66 7.26
CA GLN A 29 -6.66 4.53 8.19
C GLN A 29 -5.79 4.83 9.42
N LEU A 30 -4.90 5.82 9.30
CA LEU A 30 -3.93 6.20 10.32
C LEU A 30 -4.09 7.68 10.69
N PRO A 31 -3.75 8.08 11.93
CA PRO A 31 -3.81 9.49 12.34
C PRO A 31 -2.90 10.41 11.50
N SER A 32 -1.72 9.93 11.13
CA SER A 32 -0.83 10.63 10.18
C SER A 32 -1.14 10.16 8.76
N TYR A 33 -1.44 11.11 7.88
CA TYR A 33 -1.79 10.78 6.50
C TYR A 33 -1.42 11.89 5.50
N CYS A 34 -1.17 11.50 4.26
CA CYS A 34 -1.00 12.42 3.15
C CYS A 34 -2.29 12.53 2.32
N SER A 35 -2.59 13.74 1.87
CA SER A 35 -3.76 14.02 1.03
C SER A 35 -3.33 14.51 -0.35
N TRP A 36 -4.11 14.17 -1.39
CA TRP A 36 -3.83 14.69 -2.74
C TRP A 36 -4.12 16.19 -2.85
N LYS A 37 -5.12 16.69 -2.12
CA LYS A 37 -5.53 18.09 -2.10
C LYS A 37 -5.12 18.73 -0.76
N PRO A 38 -4.98 20.06 -0.71
CA PRO A 38 -4.82 20.76 0.55
C PRO A 38 -5.87 20.34 1.57
N ASP A 39 -5.40 19.84 2.70
CA ASP A 39 -6.19 19.42 3.85
C ASP A 39 -5.44 19.91 5.09
N PRO A 40 -6.04 20.77 5.93
CA PRO A 40 -5.35 21.34 7.09
C PRO A 40 -4.96 20.29 8.13
N ASN A 41 -5.56 19.10 8.09
CA ASN A 41 -5.27 18.03 9.03
C ASN A 41 -4.30 16.98 8.46
N ALA A 42 -3.98 17.06 7.16
CA ALA A 42 -3.02 16.14 6.56
C ALA A 42 -1.60 16.47 7.02
N PHE A 43 -0.80 15.43 7.22
CA PHE A 43 0.63 15.55 7.49
C PHE A 43 1.34 16.28 6.34
N GLN A 44 1.00 15.92 5.10
CA GLN A 44 1.52 16.58 3.92
C GLN A 44 0.56 16.47 2.72
N VAL A 45 0.63 17.46 1.84
CA VAL A 45 -0.03 17.42 0.53
C VAL A 45 0.88 16.71 -0.47
N ASP A 46 0.32 15.75 -1.21
CA ASP A 46 1.02 14.86 -2.16
C ASP A 46 2.11 14.01 -1.49
N ALA A 47 1.79 12.74 -1.27
CA ALA A 47 2.73 11.76 -0.70
C ALA A 47 4.04 11.62 -1.48
N PHE A 48 4.07 11.91 -2.79
CA PHE A 48 5.31 11.80 -3.56
C PHE A 48 6.36 12.88 -3.21
N THR A 49 6.02 13.85 -2.37
CA THR A 49 6.91 14.94 -1.95
C THR A 49 7.72 14.65 -0.68
N ILE A 50 7.42 13.55 0.03
CA ILE A 50 8.12 13.18 1.27
C ILE A 50 9.07 11.99 1.04
N PRO A 51 10.12 11.83 1.88
CA PRO A 51 10.96 10.64 1.87
C PRO A 51 10.21 9.45 2.48
N TRP A 52 9.90 8.43 1.69
CA TRP A 52 9.18 7.23 2.15
C TRP A 52 10.10 6.28 2.94
N GLY A 53 11.42 6.34 2.71
CA GLY A 53 12.39 5.51 3.42
C GLY A 53 12.48 5.80 4.93
N GLU A 54 11.96 6.93 5.38
CA GLU A 54 11.90 7.30 6.81
C GLU A 54 10.66 6.74 7.53
N HIS A 55 9.77 6.07 6.81
CA HIS A 55 8.45 5.64 7.29
C HIS A 55 8.20 4.17 6.98
N PHE A 56 7.59 3.44 7.92
CA PHE A 56 6.88 2.22 7.55
C PHE A 56 5.46 2.61 7.16
N PHE A 57 5.19 2.67 5.85
CA PHE A 57 3.98 3.30 5.33
C PHE A 57 2.86 2.32 4.96
N TYR A 58 1.63 2.83 4.89
CA TYR A 58 0.49 2.20 4.21
C TYR A 58 0.16 2.96 2.92
N ALA A 59 -0.02 2.25 1.82
CA ALA A 59 -0.39 2.82 0.53
C ALA A 59 -1.53 2.06 -0.12
N PHE A 60 -2.67 2.72 -0.31
CA PHE A 60 -3.76 2.26 -1.17
C PHE A 60 -3.99 3.26 -2.32
N PRO A 61 -3.08 3.30 -3.32
CA PRO A 61 -3.13 4.31 -4.36
C PRO A 61 -4.26 4.06 -5.36
N PRO A 62 -4.75 5.11 -6.04
CA PRO A 62 -5.46 4.96 -7.30
C PRO A 62 -4.66 4.09 -8.28
N PHE A 63 -5.34 3.20 -9.01
CA PHE A 63 -4.69 2.16 -9.83
C PHE A 63 -3.67 2.71 -10.85
N PHE A 64 -3.93 3.90 -11.41
CA PHE A 64 -3.05 4.54 -12.39
C PHE A 64 -1.74 5.08 -11.78
N LEU A 65 -1.64 5.17 -10.45
CA LEU A 65 -0.43 5.59 -9.74
C LEU A 65 0.46 4.43 -9.31
N ILE A 66 0.04 3.16 -9.44
CA ILE A 66 0.78 2.00 -8.93
C ILE A 66 2.21 1.96 -9.46
N SER A 67 2.43 2.18 -10.76
CA SER A 67 3.77 2.21 -11.34
C SER A 67 4.65 3.30 -10.71
N ARG A 68 4.07 4.46 -10.39
CA ARG A 68 4.78 5.57 -9.73
C ARG A 68 5.08 5.26 -8.27
N VAL A 69 4.16 4.58 -7.57
CA VAL A 69 4.37 4.06 -6.21
C VAL A 69 5.55 3.09 -6.18
N ILE A 70 5.60 2.13 -7.11
CA ILE A 70 6.71 1.18 -7.22
C ILE A 70 8.05 1.89 -7.44
N GLN A 71 8.09 2.85 -8.37
CA GLN A 71 9.31 3.64 -8.61
C GLN A 71 9.73 4.41 -7.36
N LYS A 72 8.78 5.00 -6.62
CA LYS A 72 9.08 5.72 -5.39
C LYS A 72 9.64 4.79 -4.32
N ILE A 73 9.08 3.60 -4.15
CA ILE A 73 9.58 2.56 -3.24
C ILE A 73 11.03 2.21 -3.55
N ILE A 74 11.35 1.95 -4.82
CA ILE A 74 12.71 1.61 -5.25
C ILE A 74 13.67 2.78 -4.98
N ASN A 75 13.30 4.00 -5.38
CA ASN A 75 14.18 5.16 -5.30
C ASN A 75 14.48 5.58 -3.86
N ASP A 76 13.52 5.40 -2.96
CA ASP A 76 13.64 5.77 -1.55
C ASP A 76 14.13 4.61 -0.68
N GLU A 77 14.39 3.44 -1.26
CA GLU A 77 14.69 2.20 -0.51
C GLU A 77 13.64 1.92 0.59
N ALA A 78 12.38 2.25 0.29
CA ALA A 78 11.33 2.30 1.30
C ALA A 78 10.72 0.91 1.54
N THR A 79 10.26 0.69 2.76
CA THR A 79 9.51 -0.53 3.13
C THR A 79 8.13 -0.12 3.63
N GLY A 80 7.09 -0.79 3.13
CA GLY A 80 5.72 -0.48 3.52
C GLY A 80 4.72 -1.49 2.98
N ILE A 81 3.46 -1.28 3.33
CA ILE A 81 2.32 -2.07 2.90
C ILE A 81 1.70 -1.41 1.68
N VAL A 82 1.68 -2.10 0.55
CA VAL A 82 1.00 -1.64 -0.67
C VAL A 82 -0.20 -2.53 -0.94
N VAL A 83 -1.38 -1.92 -1.00
CA VAL A 83 -2.61 -2.59 -1.43
C VAL A 83 -2.84 -2.28 -2.91
N ALA A 84 -2.87 -3.32 -3.73
CA ALA A 84 -3.06 -3.23 -5.18
C ALA A 84 -4.02 -4.33 -5.67
N PRO A 85 -4.74 -4.11 -6.79
CA PRO A 85 -5.60 -5.13 -7.35
C PRO A 85 -4.78 -6.30 -7.91
N VAL A 86 -5.34 -7.51 -7.88
CA VAL A 86 -4.69 -8.70 -8.45
C VAL A 86 -4.92 -8.73 -9.96
N TRP A 87 -4.05 -8.05 -10.72
CA TRP A 87 -4.14 -7.97 -12.19
C TRP A 87 -2.88 -8.51 -12.88
N PRO A 88 -2.77 -9.84 -13.11
CA PRO A 88 -1.56 -10.47 -13.66
C PRO A 88 -1.10 -9.93 -15.02
N ASN A 89 -2.03 -9.41 -15.82
CA ASN A 89 -1.75 -8.87 -17.15
C ASN A 89 -1.17 -7.44 -17.14
N GLN A 90 -1.02 -6.81 -15.96
CA GLN A 90 -0.44 -5.48 -15.85
C GLN A 90 1.08 -5.55 -15.70
N ALA A 91 1.79 -4.66 -16.40
CA ALA A 91 3.25 -4.62 -16.38
C ALA A 91 3.85 -4.41 -14.97
N TRP A 92 3.12 -3.74 -14.08
CA TRP A 92 3.56 -3.50 -12.70
C TRP A 92 3.36 -4.71 -11.77
N PHE A 93 2.49 -5.67 -12.12
CA PHE A 93 2.20 -6.82 -11.27
C PHE A 93 3.44 -7.69 -10.96
N PRO A 94 4.27 -8.10 -11.94
CA PRO A 94 5.50 -8.84 -11.64
C PRO A 94 6.51 -8.03 -10.83
N LEU A 95 6.51 -6.70 -10.93
CA LEU A 95 7.42 -5.85 -10.16
C LEU A 95 7.06 -5.85 -8.66
N ILE A 96 5.77 -5.80 -8.32
CA ILE A 96 5.33 -5.93 -6.91
C ILE A 96 5.78 -7.29 -6.36
N ASN A 97 5.66 -8.37 -7.14
CA ASN A 97 6.14 -9.69 -6.75
C ASN A 97 7.65 -9.72 -6.48
N ALA A 98 8.44 -9.06 -7.31
CA ALA A 98 9.90 -9.00 -7.15
C ALA A 98 10.34 -8.16 -5.94
N LEU A 99 9.55 -7.15 -5.56
CA LEU A 99 9.84 -6.25 -4.43
C LEU A 99 9.28 -6.76 -3.10
N ALA A 100 8.47 -7.82 -3.11
CA ALA A 100 7.88 -8.34 -1.89
C ALA A 100 8.94 -8.89 -0.93
N VAL A 101 9.06 -8.25 0.23
CA VAL A 101 9.95 -8.68 1.33
C VAL A 101 9.27 -9.62 2.32
N SER A 102 7.97 -9.87 2.13
CA SER A 102 7.15 -10.77 2.95
C SER A 102 6.14 -11.52 2.08
N LYS A 103 5.40 -12.45 2.69
CA LYS A 103 4.35 -13.19 2.00
C LYS A 103 3.20 -12.26 1.62
N MET A 104 2.80 -12.28 0.36
CA MET A 104 1.63 -11.53 -0.11
C MET A 104 0.35 -12.02 0.56
N LEU A 105 -0.50 -11.07 0.94
CA LEU A 105 -1.84 -11.32 1.43
C LEU A 105 -2.83 -11.08 0.30
N TYR A 106 -3.65 -12.08 0.01
CA TYR A 106 -4.75 -11.95 -0.94
C TYR A 106 -6.05 -11.74 -0.16
N VAL A 107 -6.75 -10.66 -0.49
CA VAL A 107 -8.04 -10.31 0.12
C VAL A 107 -9.12 -10.51 -0.93
N GLY A 108 -9.95 -11.54 -0.75
CA GLY A 108 -11.05 -11.89 -1.64
C GLY A 108 -12.43 -11.38 -1.15
N PRO A 109 -13.47 -11.42 -1.99
CA PRO A 109 -14.85 -11.04 -1.61
C PRO A 109 -15.54 -11.99 -0.62
N ALA A 110 -14.86 -13.05 -0.16
CA ALA A 110 -15.28 -13.92 0.92
C ALA A 110 -14.10 -14.08 1.88
N ASP A 111 -14.36 -14.10 3.18
CA ASP A 111 -13.46 -13.93 4.33
C ASP A 111 -12.29 -14.93 4.48
N ASP A 112 -11.81 -15.53 3.40
CA ASP A 112 -10.59 -16.32 3.39
C ASP A 112 -9.43 -15.43 2.94
N ILE A 113 -8.64 -14.93 3.91
CA ILE A 113 -7.27 -14.47 3.66
C ILE A 113 -6.48 -15.71 3.23
N ASN A 114 -6.56 -16.04 1.95
CA ASN A 114 -5.82 -17.16 1.38
C ASN A 114 -4.37 -16.71 1.21
N PHE A 115 -3.52 -17.22 2.10
CA PHE A 115 -2.07 -17.13 1.96
C PHE A 115 -1.59 -18.07 0.84
N SER A 116 -1.97 -17.86 -0.42
CA SER A 116 -1.41 -18.64 -1.52
C SER A 116 0.02 -18.18 -1.77
N ALA A 117 0.95 -19.13 -1.79
CA ALA A 117 2.26 -18.88 -2.38
C ALA A 117 2.03 -18.71 -3.89
N SER A 118 2.63 -17.69 -4.50
CA SER A 118 2.83 -17.70 -5.94
C SER A 118 3.76 -18.87 -6.26
N SER A 119 3.17 -20.02 -6.56
CA SER A 119 3.88 -21.12 -7.20
C SER A 119 4.16 -20.70 -8.65
N SER A 120 5.25 -19.99 -8.86
CA SER A 120 5.88 -19.87 -10.17
C SER A 120 6.81 -21.05 -10.35
N THR A 121 6.45 -21.95 -11.26
CA THR A 121 7.39 -22.87 -11.92
C THR A 121 6.87 -23.14 -13.33
N PRO A 122 7.80 -23.37 -14.27
CA PRO A 122 8.20 -22.45 -15.33
C PRO A 122 7.23 -22.38 -16.53
#